data_AF-A0ABD3RIX2-F1
#
_entry.id   AF-A0ABD3RIX2-F1
#
_cell.length_a   1.000
_cell.length_b   1.000
_cell.length_c   1.000
_cell.angle_alpha   90.00
_cell.angle_beta   90.00
_cell.angle_gamma   90.00
#
_symmetry.space_group_name_H-M   'P 1'
#
loop_
_entity.id
_entity.type
_entity.pdbx_description
1 polymer ?
#
loop_
_entity_poly.entity_id
_entity_poly.type
_entity_poly.pdbx_seq_one_letter_code
_entity_poly.pdbx_strand_id
1 'polypeptide(L)' 'MVDVGSGTGTVAKIIGDAFLGLKCVVLDLPHVVDGLEGSGNLTFVGGDMFESIPSADSVFMKV' A
#
# COMPACT_ATOMS: atom_id res chain seq x y z
N MET A 1 -4.56 3.14 -6.15
CA MET A 1 -4.28 3.90 -4.92
C MET A 1 -2.98 3.41 -4.30
N VAL A 2 -2.17 4.32 -3.77
CA VAL A 2 -1.04 3.98 -2.88
C VAL A 2 -1.39 4.40 -1.45
N ASP A 3 -1.24 3.49 -0.49
CA ASP A 3 -1.39 3.70 0.94
C ASP A 3 0.01 3.79 1.58
N VAL A 4 0.39 4.97 2.07
CA VAL A 4 1.76 5.27 2.49
C VAL A 4 1.88 5.24 4.02
N GLY A 5 2.90 4.56 4.54
CA GLY A 5 3.17 4.47 5.99
C GLY A 5 2.10 3.67 6.74
N SER A 6 1.44 2.73 6.06
CA SER A 6 0.28 1.99 6.56
C SER A 6 0.63 0.72 7.34
N GLY A 7 1.93 0.44 7.52
CA GLY A 7 2.43 -0.77 8.15
C GLY A 7 2.01 -2.02 7.38
N THR A 8 1.16 -2.84 8.01
CA THR A 8 0.67 -4.11 7.43
C THR A 8 -0.48 -3.93 6.43
N GLY A 9 -0.82 -2.70 6.08
CA GLY A 9 -1.77 -2.37 5.01
C GLY A 9 -3.22 -2.64 5.37
N THR A 10 -3.61 -2.51 6.65
CA THR A 10 -4.99 -2.81 7.10
C THR A 10 -6.03 -2.00 6.34
N VAL A 11 -5.77 -0.70 6.11
CA VAL A 11 -6.70 0.18 5.39
C VAL A 11 -6.76 -0.21 3.91
N ALA A 12 -5.60 -0.37 3.26
CA ALA A 12 -5.53 -0.85 1.88
C ALA A 12 -6.25 -2.19 1.67
N LYS A 13 -6.20 -3.14 2.63
CA LYS A 13 -6.95 -4.41 2.57
C LYS A 13 -8.46 -4.19 2.58
N ILE A 14 -8.97 -3.41 3.55
CA ILE A 14 -10.40 -3.10 3.65
C ILE A 14 -10.91 -2.43 2.37
N ILE A 15 -10.15 -1.48 1.83
CA ILE A 15 -10.52 -0.77 0.61
C ILE A 15 -10.44 -1.71 -0.60
N GLY A 16 -9.39 -2.52 -0.71
CA GLY A 16 -9.22 -3.49 -1.79
C GLY A 16 -10.36 -4.51 -1.83
N ASP A 17 -10.78 -5.01 -0.66
CA ASP A 17 -11.88 -5.96 -0.52
C ASP A 17 -13.24 -5.32 -0.85
N ALA A 18 -13.43 -4.04 -0.50
CA ALA A 18 -14.66 -3.29 -0.81
C ALA A 18 -14.77 -2.94 -2.30
N PHE A 19 -13.64 -2.75 -2.99
CA PHE A 19 -13.58 -2.30 -4.37
C PHE A 19 -12.71 -3.23 -5.22
N LEU A 20 -13.28 -4.34 -5.69
CA LEU A 20 -12.57 -5.37 -6.47
C LEU A 20 -11.87 -4.86 -7.74
N GLY A 21 -12.32 -3.73 -8.31
CA GLY A 21 -11.70 -3.11 -9.48
C GLY A 21 -10.55 -2.15 -9.17
N LEU A 22 -10.32 -1.81 -7.88
CA LEU A 22 -9.29 -0.89 -7.45
C LEU A 22 -7.99 -1.65 -7.17
N LYS A 23 -6.87 -1.23 -7.79
CA LYS A 23 -5.55 -1.72 -7.40
C LYS A 23 -5.01 -0.90 -6.23
N CYS A 24 -4.57 -1.59 -5.19
CA CYS A 24 -4.03 -1.02 -3.97
C CYS A 24 -2.56 -1.41 -3.81
N VAL A 25 -1.72 -0.43 -3.55
CA VAL A 25 -0.30 -0.63 -3.23
C VAL A 25 -0.08 -0.09 -1.82
N VAL A 26 0.55 -0.86 -0.96
CA VAL A 26 1.02 -0.41 0.35
C VAL A 26 2.49 -0.06 0.21
N LEU A 27 2.85 1.19 0.48
CA LEU A 27 4.23 1.65 0.55
C LEU A 27 4.60 1.85 2.02
N ASP A 28 5.61 1.13 2.49
CA ASP A 28 6.23 1.37 3.79
C ASP A 28 7.73 1.06 3.72
N LEU A 29 8.46 1.28 4.82
CA LEU A 29 9.87 0.98 4.88
C LEU A 29 10.11 -0.51 4.59
N PRO A 30 11.23 -0.88 3.93
CA PRO A 30 11.48 -2.26 3.51
C PRO A 30 11.35 -3.30 4.63
N HIS A 31 11.80 -2.97 5.85
CA HIS A 31 11.72 -3.88 6.99
C HIS A 31 10.30 -4.05 7.56
N VAL A 32 9.38 -3.15 7.24
CA VAL A 32 7.98 -3.20 7.69
C VAL A 32 7.17 -4.13 6.81
N VAL A 33 7.45 -4.13 5.50
CA VAL A 33 6.75 -4.98 4.52
C VAL A 33 7.47 -6.31 4.24
N ASP A 34 8.62 -6.56 4.88
CA ASP A 34 9.35 -7.80 4.71
C ASP A 34 8.51 -9.01 5.16
N GLY A 35 8.48 -10.05 4.33
CA GLY A 35 7.65 -11.24 4.53
C GLY A 35 6.13 -11.03 4.41
N LEU A 36 5.65 -9.82 4.07
CA LEU A 36 4.23 -9.60 3.79
C LEU A 36 3.90 -9.99 2.35
N GLU A 37 2.94 -10.91 2.22
CA GLU A 37 2.40 -11.29 0.91
C GLU A 37 1.14 -10.49 0.61
N GLY A 38 1.08 -9.95 -0.62
CA GLY A 38 -0.13 -9.35 -1.16
C GLY A 38 -1.23 -10.39 -1.42
N SER A 39 -2.43 -9.91 -1.71
CA SER A 39 -3.55 -10.78 -2.08
C SER A 39 -4.46 -10.05 -3.05
N GLY A 40 -4.92 -10.75 -4.09
CA GLY A 40 -5.85 -10.22 -5.09
C GLY A 40 -5.33 -8.94 -5.76
N ASN A 41 -5.95 -7.81 -5.43
CA ASN A 41 -5.67 -6.47 -5.94
C ASN A 41 -4.73 -5.64 -5.05
N LEU A 42 -4.17 -6.23 -3.99
CA LEU A 42 -3.28 -5.60 -3.03
C LEU A 42 -1.83 -6.10 -3.15
N THR A 43 -0.89 -5.18 -3.27
CA THR A 43 0.56 -5.46 -3.27
C THR A 43 1.30 -4.62 -2.23
N PHE A 44 2.44 -5.13 -1.76
CA PHE A 44 3.34 -4.42 -0.85
C PHE A 44 4.60 -3.98 -1.59
N VAL A 45 5.07 -2.76 -1.31
CA VAL A 45 6.28 -2.18 -1.87
C VAL A 45 7.10 -1.60 -0.72
N GLY A 46 8.35 -2.05 -0.60
CA GLY A 46 9.30 -1.48 0.34
C GLY A 46 9.99 -0.26 -0.27
N GLY A 47 10.04 0.86 0.44
CA GLY A 47 10.71 2.07 -0.01
C GLY A 47 10.64 3.23 0.99
N ASP A 48 11.25 4.35 0.62
CA ASP A 48 11.16 5.61 1.36
C ASP A 48 10.28 6.60 0.60
N MET A 49 9.18 7.02 1.23
CA MET A 49 8.25 7.99 0.66
C MET A 49 8.87 9.37 0.42
N PHE A 50 9.94 9.73 1.14
CA PHE A 50 10.67 10.98 0.93
C PHE A 50 11.56 10.93 -0.32
N GLU A 51 11.93 9.73 -0.79
CA GLU A 51 12.67 9.54 -2.03
C GLU A 51 11.73 9.36 -3.22
N SER A 52 10.77 8.44 -3.12
CA SER A 52 9.80 8.20 -4.19
C SER A 52 8.52 7.52 -3.68
N ILE A 53 7.41 7.86 -4.33
CA ILE A 53 6.11 7.19 -4.14
C ILE A 53 5.73 6.56 -5.49
N PRO A 54 5.28 5.29 -5.52
CA PRO A 54 4.79 4.66 -6.74
C PRO A 54 3.70 5.51 -7.42
N SER A 55 3.71 5.54 -8.76
CA SER A 55 2.68 6.24 -9.52
C SER A 55 1.32 5.56 -9.32
N ALA A 56 0.30 6.35 -9.01
CA ALA A 56 -1.09 5.91 -8.88
C ALA A 56 -2.06 7.09 -9.04
N ASP A 57 -3.33 6.78 -9.29
CA ASP A 57 -4.39 7.78 -9.42
C ASP A 57 -4.63 8.58 -8.12
N SER A 58 -4.23 8.00 -6.97
CA SER A 58 -4.41 8.61 -5.66
C SER A 58 -3.39 8.09 -4.66
N VAL A 59 -3.04 8.97 -3.71
CA VAL A 59 -2.22 8.66 -2.53
C VAL A 59 -3.10 8.85 -1.29
N PHE A 60 -3.07 7.86 -0.40
CA PHE A 60 -3.68 7.89 0.91
C PHE A 60 -2.56 7.93 1.96
N MET A 61 -2.60 8.92 2.84
CA MET A 61 -1.72 9.03 4.00
C MET A 61 -2.59 9.19 5.24
N LYS A 62 -2.39 8.31 6.21
CA LYS A 62 -3.01 8.43 7.53
C LYS A 62 -2.16 9.37 8.39
N VAL A 63 -2.79 10.41 8.94
CA VAL A 63 -2.22 11.31 9.96
C VAL A 63 -2.45 10.79 11.37
#